data_AF-A0A6P5RI23-F1
#
_entry.id   AF-A0A6P5RI23-F1
#
_cell.length_a   1.000
_cell.length_b   1.000
_cell.length_c   1.000
_cell.angle_alpha   90.00
_cell.angle_beta   90.00
_cell.angle_gamma   90.00
#
_symmetry.space_group_name_H-M   'P 1'
#
loop_
_entity.id
_entity.type
_entity.pdbx_description
1 polymer ?
#
loop_
_entity_poly.entity_id
_entity_poly.type
_entity_poly.pdbx_seq_one_letter_code
_entity_poly.pdbx_strand_id
1 'polypeptide(L)'
;MEECNQAGPNDTINMPYVPLETSLREELDSLPALSSSCCIYRVPDDIRRLEEKAYTPQVISIGPLHHGKEGLEAMEEQKKRYLRDFIRRTKVSLKDYIKKIRDQEARLRSCYAEPIKFSSDEFVKIILVDAAFTIEFLLRFYLKECGHDGDRLLNKPWMFRYVQPDMWMLENQLPFFILEDLY
;
A
#
# COMPACT_ATOMS: atom_id res chain seq x y z
N MET A 1 4.30 -58.71 56.96
CA MET A 1 3.05 -58.12 56.44
C MET A 1 3.11 -56.66 56.90
N GLU A 2 3.24 -55.64 56.07
CA GLU A 2 3.04 -55.44 54.63
C GLU A 2 4.10 -54.45 54.12
N GLU A 3 4.57 -54.65 52.88
CA GLU A 3 5.30 -53.66 52.09
C GLU A 3 4.29 -52.70 51.44
N CYS A 4 4.51 -51.40 51.54
CA CYS A 4 3.76 -50.40 50.80
C CYS A 4 4.69 -49.68 49.81
N ASN A 5 4.29 -49.77 48.55
CA ASN A 5 4.97 -49.32 47.35
C ASN A 5 5.39 -47.84 47.40
N GLN A 6 6.64 -47.55 47.06
CA GLN A 6 7.06 -46.24 46.59
C GLN A 6 7.15 -46.26 45.06
N ALA A 7 6.14 -45.66 44.40
CA ALA A 7 6.23 -45.31 42.99
C ALA A 7 7.21 -44.14 42.84
N GLY A 8 8.27 -44.33 42.05
CA GLY A 8 9.24 -43.30 41.75
C GLY A 8 8.66 -42.18 40.88
N PRO A 9 9.13 -40.94 41.02
CA PRO A 9 8.74 -39.83 40.17
C PRO A 9 9.68 -39.81 38.94
N ASN A 10 9.35 -40.55 37.90
CA ASN A 10 9.97 -40.39 36.60
C ASN A 10 9.00 -40.95 35.57
N ASP A 11 8.32 -40.05 34.87
CA ASP A 11 7.94 -40.22 33.45
C ASP A 11 7.27 -38.92 32.98
N THR A 12 7.97 -37.80 33.13
CA THR A 12 7.72 -36.65 32.24
C THR A 12 8.40 -37.01 30.92
N ILE A 13 7.69 -37.81 30.12
CA ILE A 13 8.10 -38.22 28.79
C ILE A 13 8.49 -36.97 28.02
N ASN A 14 9.77 -36.88 27.68
CA ASN A 14 10.35 -35.85 26.83
C ASN A 14 9.81 -36.07 25.41
N MET A 15 8.55 -35.72 25.21
CA MET A 15 7.85 -35.95 23.95
C MET A 15 8.50 -35.06 22.88
N PRO A 16 9.13 -35.64 21.84
CA PRO A 16 10.00 -34.92 20.91
C PRO A 16 9.28 -33.87 20.06
N TYR A 17 7.94 -33.84 20.12
CA TYR A 17 7.09 -32.92 19.38
C TYR A 17 6.66 -31.68 20.19
N VAL A 18 6.84 -31.66 21.52
CA VAL A 18 6.45 -30.50 22.35
C VAL A 18 7.15 -29.20 21.93
N PRO A 19 8.46 -29.18 21.61
CA PRO A 19 9.12 -27.96 21.12
C PRO A 19 8.59 -27.48 19.77
N LEU A 20 8.28 -28.42 18.86
CA LEU A 20 7.72 -28.11 17.55
C LEU A 20 6.29 -27.57 17.67
N GLU A 21 5.47 -28.17 18.54
CA GLU A 21 4.11 -27.72 18.80
C GLU A 21 4.09 -26.29 19.39
N THR A 22 4.95 -26.01 20.37
CA THR A 22 5.06 -24.66 20.94
C THR A 22 5.48 -23.63 19.90
N SER A 23 6.50 -23.94 19.08
CA SER A 23 6.92 -23.07 17.96
C SER A 23 5.78 -22.81 16.97
N LEU A 24 5.06 -23.87 16.57
CA LEU A 24 3.94 -23.75 15.63
C LEU A 24 2.77 -22.94 16.22
N ARG A 25 2.49 -23.08 17.52
CA ARG A 25 1.46 -22.26 18.19
C ARG A 25 1.85 -20.79 18.24
N GLU A 26 3.11 -20.48 18.56
CA GLU A 26 3.61 -19.10 18.53
C GLU A 26 3.54 -18.51 17.11
N GLU A 27 3.89 -19.29 16.09
CA GLU A 27 3.75 -18.87 14.68
C GLU A 27 2.28 -18.60 14.33
N LEU A 28 1.37 -19.52 14.67
CA LEU A 28 -0.07 -19.40 14.41
C LEU A 28 -0.70 -18.20 15.14
N ASP A 29 -0.32 -17.97 16.40
CA ASP A 29 -0.78 -16.84 17.21
C ASP A 29 -0.19 -15.51 16.72
N SER A 30 0.97 -15.54 16.07
CA SER A 30 1.60 -14.37 15.44
C SER A 30 1.03 -14.04 14.05
N LEU A 31 0.19 -14.91 13.48
CA LEU A 31 -0.40 -14.66 12.17
C LEU A 31 -1.28 -13.41 12.24
N PRO A 32 -1.10 -12.43 11.35
CA PRO A 32 -1.96 -11.28 11.30
C PRO A 32 -3.40 -11.74 11.00
N ALA A 33 -4.35 -11.26 11.79
CA ALA A 33 -5.76 -11.50 11.52
C ALA A 33 -6.10 -11.06 10.09
N LEU A 34 -6.90 -11.86 9.38
CA LEU A 34 -7.38 -11.52 8.05
C LEU A 34 -8.14 -10.19 8.13
N SER A 35 -7.52 -9.14 7.60
CA SER A 35 -8.07 -7.80 7.58
C SER A 35 -9.31 -7.79 6.71
N SER A 36 -10.48 -7.51 7.30
CA SER A 36 -11.72 -7.27 6.55
C SER A 36 -11.64 -6.02 5.66
N SER A 37 -10.62 -5.19 5.84
CA SER A 37 -10.32 -4.02 5.00
C SER A 37 -9.34 -4.31 3.86
N CYS A 38 -8.84 -5.54 3.71
CA CYS A 38 -7.98 -5.94 2.60
C CYS A 38 -8.73 -5.82 1.26
N CYS A 39 -8.27 -4.92 0.39
CA CYS A 39 -8.91 -4.64 -0.91
C CYS A 39 -7.92 -4.46 -2.06
N ILE A 40 -6.61 -4.51 -1.80
CA ILE A 40 -5.55 -4.35 -2.79
C ILE A 40 -4.63 -5.57 -2.71
N TYR A 41 -4.54 -6.34 -3.77
CA TYR A 41 -3.78 -7.58 -3.83
C TYR A 41 -3.15 -7.77 -5.21
N ARG A 42 -2.02 -8.47 -5.25
CA ARG A 42 -1.44 -8.93 -6.52
C ARG A 42 -2.27 -10.06 -7.11
N VAL A 43 -2.36 -10.03 -8.43
CA VAL A 43 -3.01 -11.08 -9.20
C VAL A 43 -2.16 -12.36 -9.13
N PRO A 44 -2.77 -13.54 -8.95
CA PRO A 44 -2.05 -14.80 -8.90
C PRO A 44 -1.11 -14.98 -10.11
N ASP A 45 0.08 -15.52 -9.87
CA ASP A 45 1.13 -15.64 -10.89
C ASP A 45 0.66 -16.39 -12.14
N ASP A 46 -0.21 -17.39 -11.98
CA ASP A 46 -0.76 -18.16 -13.10
C ASP A 46 -1.54 -17.29 -14.09
N ILE A 47 -2.26 -16.28 -13.58
CA ILE A 47 -2.99 -15.30 -14.39
C ILE A 47 -2.03 -14.23 -14.90
N ARG A 48 -1.09 -13.79 -14.06
CA ARG A 48 -0.09 -12.77 -14.43
C ARG A 48 0.75 -13.22 -15.62
N ARG A 49 1.14 -14.49 -15.68
CA ARG A 49 1.95 -15.04 -16.79
C ARG A 49 1.25 -14.99 -18.15
N LEU A 50 -0.07 -14.88 -18.19
CA LEU A 50 -0.83 -14.76 -19.44
C LEU A 50 -0.68 -13.36 -20.06
N GLU A 51 -0.64 -12.32 -19.22
CA GLU A 51 -0.50 -10.93 -19.67
C GLU A 51 0.11 -10.07 -18.55
N GLU A 52 1.44 -10.08 -18.44
CA GLU A 52 2.14 -9.38 -17.35
C GLU A 52 1.94 -7.86 -17.40
N LYS A 53 1.80 -7.30 -18.62
CA LYS A 53 1.66 -5.84 -18.82
C LYS A 53 0.30 -5.33 -18.33
N ALA A 54 -0.72 -6.18 -18.24
CA ALA A 54 -2.02 -5.81 -17.68
C ALA A 54 -1.96 -5.53 -16.16
N TYR A 55 -0.93 -6.03 -15.49
CA TYR A 55 -0.77 -5.96 -14.02
C TYR A 55 0.53 -5.26 -13.60
N THR A 56 1.20 -4.60 -14.55
CA THR A 56 2.45 -3.90 -14.30
C THR A 56 2.37 -2.46 -14.82
N PRO A 57 2.48 -1.44 -13.96
CA PRO A 57 2.42 -0.05 -14.42
C PRO A 57 3.57 0.26 -15.38
N GLN A 58 3.28 1.03 -16.42
CA GLN A 58 4.21 1.32 -17.52
C GLN A 58 4.75 2.77 -17.49
N VAL A 59 4.02 3.67 -16.87
CA VAL A 59 4.27 5.12 -16.85
C VAL A 59 4.29 5.66 -15.44
N ILE A 60 3.36 5.26 -14.57
CA ILE A 60 3.27 5.79 -13.21
C ILE A 60 2.94 4.72 -12.19
N SER A 61 3.70 4.68 -11.11
CA SER A 61 3.35 3.92 -9.91
C SER A 61 2.47 4.76 -9.00
N ILE A 62 1.41 4.15 -8.47
CA ILE A 62 0.50 4.71 -7.48
C ILE A 62 0.35 3.70 -6.35
N GLY A 63 0.71 4.13 -5.15
CA GLY A 63 0.76 3.29 -3.98
C GLY A 63 2.07 2.50 -3.86
N PRO A 64 2.19 1.70 -2.79
CA PRO A 64 3.44 1.09 -2.38
C PRO A 64 3.83 -0.15 -3.19
N LEU A 65 2.90 -0.86 -3.83
CA LEU A 65 3.17 -2.19 -4.43
C LEU A 65 4.14 -2.15 -5.62
N HIS A 66 4.13 -1.05 -6.38
CA HIS A 66 5.03 -0.81 -7.53
C HIS A 66 5.97 0.37 -7.30
N HIS A 67 6.03 0.91 -6.09
CA HIS A 67 6.84 2.09 -5.78
C HIS A 67 8.33 1.78 -5.97
N GLY A 68 9.06 2.70 -6.62
CA GLY A 68 10.49 2.54 -6.91
C GLY A 68 10.80 1.59 -8.06
N LYS A 69 9.80 1.17 -8.84
CA LYS A 69 10.01 0.39 -10.07
C LYS A 69 10.84 1.20 -11.08
N GLU A 70 11.87 0.55 -11.63
CA GLU A 70 12.77 1.16 -12.62
C GLU A 70 12.00 1.66 -13.85
N GLY A 71 12.39 2.84 -14.34
CA GLY A 71 11.81 3.47 -15.53
C GLY A 71 10.59 4.37 -15.25
N LEU A 72 10.14 4.49 -14.00
CA LEU A 72 9.02 5.34 -13.59
C LEU A 72 9.45 6.61 -12.84
N GLU A 73 10.75 6.87 -12.72
CA GLU A 73 11.33 7.93 -11.87
C GLU A 73 10.93 9.34 -12.34
N ALA A 74 10.81 9.53 -13.66
CA ALA A 74 10.39 10.81 -14.23
C ALA A 74 9.00 11.23 -13.74
N MET A 75 8.10 10.28 -13.51
CA MET A 75 6.76 10.55 -13.00
C MET A 75 6.75 10.83 -11.49
N GLU A 76 7.70 10.31 -10.72
CA GLU A 76 7.85 10.64 -9.29
C GLU A 76 8.11 12.13 -9.06
N GLU A 77 8.91 12.77 -9.92
CA GLU A 77 9.09 14.23 -9.85
C GLU A 77 7.81 15.00 -10.19
N GLN A 78 7.06 14.51 -11.19
CA GLN A 78 5.82 15.14 -11.62
C GLN A 78 4.74 15.03 -10.53
N LYS A 79 4.64 13.89 -9.83
CA LYS A 79 3.75 13.72 -8.67
C LYS A 79 4.04 14.74 -7.57
N LYS A 80 5.32 15.01 -7.27
CA LYS A 80 5.70 16.04 -6.27
C LYS A 80 5.29 17.46 -6.70
N ARG A 81 5.26 17.76 -8.01
CA ARG A 81 4.73 19.03 -8.52
C ARG A 81 3.22 19.12 -8.29
N TYR A 82 2.50 18.02 -8.51
CA TYR A 82 1.07 17.94 -8.24
C TYR A 82 0.76 18.07 -6.75
N LEU A 83 1.55 17.46 -5.85
CA LEU A 83 1.42 17.69 -4.41
C LEU A 83 1.56 19.17 -4.03
N ARG A 84 2.53 19.89 -4.62
CA ARG A 84 2.71 21.32 -4.39
C ARG A 84 1.47 22.12 -4.82
N ASP A 85 0.91 21.77 -5.98
CA ASP A 85 -0.29 22.43 -6.50
C ASP A 85 -1.53 22.10 -5.66
N PHE A 86 -1.66 20.86 -5.21
CA PHE A 86 -2.71 20.41 -4.31
C PHE A 86 -2.69 21.16 -2.97
N ILE A 87 -1.52 21.31 -2.36
CA ILE A 87 -1.33 22.12 -1.14
C ILE A 87 -1.72 23.58 -1.38
N ARG A 88 -1.31 24.15 -2.53
CA ARG A 88 -1.67 25.53 -2.90
C ARG A 88 -3.18 25.70 -3.10
N ARG A 89 -3.85 24.72 -3.71
CA ARG A 89 -5.30 24.72 -3.94
C ARG A 89 -6.07 24.67 -2.63
N THR A 90 -5.74 23.71 -1.77
CA THR A 90 -6.47 23.43 -0.53
C THR A 90 -6.13 24.40 0.60
N LYS A 91 -4.96 25.06 0.53
CA LYS A 91 -4.43 25.96 1.57
C LYS A 91 -4.24 25.28 2.95
N VAL A 92 -4.22 23.95 2.97
CA VAL A 92 -3.91 23.13 4.15
C VAL A 92 -2.40 22.94 4.24
N SER A 93 -1.84 22.90 5.45
CA SER A 93 -0.39 22.76 5.61
C SER A 93 0.07 21.33 5.29
N LEU A 94 1.30 21.19 4.78
CA LEU A 94 1.91 19.87 4.54
C LEU A 94 1.94 19.02 5.82
N LYS A 95 2.15 19.65 6.98
CA LYS A 95 2.17 18.98 8.28
C LYS A 95 0.83 18.34 8.63
N ASP A 96 -0.28 19.01 8.33
CA ASP A 96 -1.62 18.50 8.62
C ASP A 96 -1.94 17.27 7.76
N TYR A 97 -1.53 17.27 6.49
CA TYR A 97 -1.67 16.11 5.61
C TYR A 97 -0.82 14.91 6.07
N ILE A 98 0.44 15.16 6.44
CA ILE A 98 1.31 14.12 7.01
C ILE A 98 0.65 13.52 8.26
N LYS A 99 0.09 14.35 9.13
CA LYS A 99 -0.60 13.89 10.34
C LYS A 99 -1.82 13.04 10.00
N LYS A 100 -2.71 13.50 9.11
CA LYS A 100 -3.90 12.75 8.65
C LYS A 100 -3.54 11.34 8.16
N ILE A 101 -2.54 11.24 7.29
CA ILE A 101 -2.12 9.93 6.74
C ILE A 101 -1.49 9.06 7.81
N ARG A 102 -0.66 9.63 8.69
CA ARG A 102 -0.04 8.89 9.80
C ARG A 102 -1.09 8.34 10.77
N ASP A 103 -2.13 9.11 11.07
CA ASP A 103 -3.25 8.68 11.91
C ASP A 103 -4.04 7.52 11.27
N GLN A 104 -4.00 7.37 9.95
CA GLN A 104 -4.64 6.28 9.19
C GLN A 104 -3.67 5.15 8.77
N GLU A 105 -2.39 5.20 9.15
CA GLU A 105 -1.35 4.31 8.61
C GLU A 105 -1.68 2.83 8.82
N ALA A 106 -2.11 2.44 10.03
CA ALA A 106 -2.44 1.05 10.34
C ALA A 106 -3.58 0.53 9.44
N ARG A 107 -4.62 1.35 9.24
CA ARG A 107 -5.75 1.02 8.36
C ARG A 107 -5.30 0.94 6.90
N LEU A 108 -4.50 1.90 6.44
CA LEU A 108 -3.94 1.91 5.08
C LEU A 108 -3.13 0.64 4.79
N ARG A 109 -2.23 0.24 5.70
CA ARG A 109 -1.43 -0.98 5.55
C ARG A 109 -2.31 -2.23 5.53
N SER A 110 -3.37 -2.26 6.33
CA SER A 110 -4.33 -3.38 6.37
C SER A 110 -5.13 -3.57 5.07
N CYS A 111 -5.13 -2.57 4.17
CA CYS A 111 -5.79 -2.68 2.87
C CYS A 111 -4.99 -3.47 1.83
N TYR A 112 -3.69 -3.69 2.06
CA TYR A 112 -2.83 -4.46 1.17
C TYR A 112 -2.74 -5.90 1.66
N ALA A 113 -2.91 -6.87 0.76
CA ALA A 113 -2.78 -8.29 1.07
C ALA A 113 -1.34 -8.69 1.41
N GLU A 114 -0.36 -7.93 0.91
CA GLU A 114 1.05 -8.18 1.13
C GLU A 114 1.63 -7.23 2.18
N PRO A 115 2.58 -7.70 3.02
CA PRO A 115 3.27 -6.84 3.97
C PRO A 115 4.05 -5.73 3.26
N ILE A 116 3.72 -4.48 3.58
CA ILE A 116 4.43 -3.31 3.04
C ILE A 116 5.72 -3.08 3.81
N LYS A 117 6.87 -3.23 3.13
CA LYS A 117 8.21 -3.20 3.75
C LYS A 117 8.79 -1.79 3.97
N PHE A 118 8.06 -0.74 3.63
CA PHE A 118 8.49 0.64 3.86
C PHE A 118 8.41 1.03 5.33
N SER A 119 9.37 1.84 5.79
CA SER A 119 9.27 2.52 7.09
C SER A 119 8.01 3.40 7.16
N SER A 120 7.58 3.79 8.36
CA SER A 120 6.41 4.65 8.53
C SER A 120 6.54 5.96 7.75
N ASP A 121 7.70 6.61 7.82
CA ASP A 121 7.94 7.89 7.13
C ASP A 121 7.94 7.74 5.60
N GLU A 122 8.54 6.67 5.08
CA GLU A 122 8.51 6.38 3.64
C GLU A 122 7.09 6.08 3.18
N PHE A 123 6.36 5.26 3.93
CA PHE A 123 4.98 4.89 3.59
C PHE A 123 4.07 6.13 3.56
N VAL A 124 4.09 6.95 4.61
CA VAL A 124 3.30 8.18 4.68
C VAL A 124 3.63 9.11 3.50
N LYS A 125 4.91 9.23 3.16
CA LYS A 125 5.35 10.03 2.02
C LYS A 125 4.83 9.49 0.68
N ILE A 126 4.90 8.18 0.46
CA ILE A 126 4.39 7.53 -0.75
C ILE A 126 2.89 7.80 -0.88
N ILE A 127 2.12 7.48 0.16
CA ILE A 127 0.66 7.67 0.16
C ILE A 127 0.29 9.14 -0.09
N LEU A 128 0.97 10.09 0.56
CA LEU A 128 0.68 11.51 0.41
C LEU A 128 0.91 12.01 -1.01
N VAL A 129 2.08 11.70 -1.57
CA VAL A 129 2.47 12.14 -2.91
C VAL A 129 1.51 11.55 -3.95
N ASP A 130 1.16 10.28 -3.79
CA ASP A 130 0.34 9.55 -4.75
C ASP A 130 -1.14 9.93 -4.63
N ALA A 131 -1.66 10.14 -3.42
CA ALA A 131 -3.03 10.59 -3.19
C ALA A 131 -3.24 12.01 -3.72
N ALA A 132 -2.32 12.93 -3.41
CA ALA A 132 -2.38 14.30 -3.90
C ALA A 132 -2.25 14.36 -5.42
N PHE A 133 -1.39 13.53 -6.02
CA PHE A 133 -1.33 13.39 -7.48
C PHE A 133 -2.67 12.91 -8.05
N THR A 134 -3.23 11.83 -7.52
CA THR A 134 -4.50 11.26 -8.01
C THR A 134 -5.63 12.28 -7.92
N ILE A 135 -5.82 12.93 -6.78
CA ILE A 135 -6.86 13.95 -6.60
C ILE A 135 -6.65 15.10 -7.59
N GLU A 136 -5.45 15.69 -7.62
CA GLU A 136 -5.17 16.84 -8.48
C GLU A 136 -5.28 16.48 -9.96
N PHE A 137 -4.89 15.28 -10.38
CA PHE A 137 -5.09 14.77 -11.73
C PHE A 137 -6.58 14.67 -12.09
N LEU A 138 -7.40 14.11 -11.20
CA LEU A 138 -8.84 13.99 -11.39
C LEU A 138 -9.51 15.38 -11.46
N LEU A 139 -9.17 16.29 -10.55
CA LEU A 139 -9.72 17.66 -10.52
C LEU A 139 -9.43 18.40 -11.82
N ARG A 140 -8.18 18.34 -12.32
CA ARG A 140 -7.83 19.03 -13.55
C ARG A 140 -8.46 18.39 -14.79
N PHE A 141 -8.58 17.07 -14.81
CA PHE A 141 -9.15 16.36 -15.94
C PHE A 141 -10.67 16.55 -16.05
N TYR A 142 -11.41 16.29 -14.97
CA TYR A 142 -12.87 16.28 -14.98
C TYR A 142 -13.49 17.66 -14.82
N LEU A 143 -12.92 18.51 -13.96
CA LEU A 143 -13.52 19.81 -13.64
C LEU A 143 -12.98 20.93 -14.53
N LYS A 144 -11.93 20.67 -15.34
CA LYS A 144 -11.20 21.68 -16.15
C LYS A 144 -10.80 22.91 -15.33
N GLU A 145 -10.66 22.77 -14.02
CA GLU A 145 -10.52 23.87 -13.07
C GLU A 145 -9.14 24.54 -13.09
N CYS A 146 -8.25 24.18 -14.01
CA CYS A 146 -6.93 24.76 -14.10
C CYS A 146 -6.53 25.09 -15.53
N GLY A 147 -6.73 26.35 -15.91
CA GLY A 147 -5.97 27.03 -16.96
C GLY A 147 -4.55 27.37 -16.50
N HIS A 148 -3.78 26.40 -15.99
CA HIS A 148 -2.36 26.61 -15.77
C HIS A 148 -1.62 26.32 -17.08
N ASP A 149 -1.08 27.38 -17.68
CA ASP A 149 -0.29 27.43 -18.92
C ASP A 149 1.01 26.57 -18.89
N GLY A 150 1.18 25.74 -17.85
CA GLY A 150 2.39 24.94 -17.59
C GLY A 150 2.15 23.46 -17.26
N ASP A 151 0.91 22.95 -17.34
CA ASP A 151 0.66 21.53 -17.08
C ASP A 151 1.12 20.64 -18.25
N ARG A 152 2.38 20.19 -18.19
CA ARG A 152 2.98 19.33 -19.22
C ARG A 152 2.23 18.01 -19.45
N LEU A 153 1.46 17.52 -18.46
CA LEU A 153 0.70 16.28 -18.61
C LEU A 153 -0.61 16.52 -19.38
N LEU A 154 -1.35 17.57 -19.04
CA LEU A 154 -2.63 17.88 -19.69
C LEU A 154 -2.48 18.60 -21.03
N ASN A 155 -1.39 19.36 -21.21
CA ASN A 155 -1.05 19.99 -22.48
C ASN A 155 -0.56 18.97 -23.54
N LYS A 156 -0.39 17.71 -23.16
CA LYS A 156 -0.04 16.60 -24.06
C LYS A 156 -1.14 15.54 -24.00
N PRO A 157 -2.15 15.60 -24.88
CA PRO A 157 -3.30 14.68 -24.85
C PRO A 157 -2.93 13.19 -24.83
N TRP A 158 -1.76 12.85 -25.39
CA TRP A 158 -1.24 11.48 -25.34
C TRP A 158 -0.76 11.07 -23.95
N MET A 159 -0.16 11.95 -23.14
CA MET A 159 0.30 11.61 -21.78
C MET A 159 -0.85 11.12 -20.90
N PHE A 160 -2.02 11.74 -21.01
CA PHE A 160 -3.23 11.26 -20.35
C PHE A 160 -3.58 9.81 -20.74
N ARG A 161 -3.56 9.50 -22.04
CA ARG A 161 -3.87 8.15 -22.55
C ARG A 161 -2.90 7.07 -22.02
N TYR A 162 -1.70 7.46 -21.63
CA TYR A 162 -0.71 6.53 -21.07
C TYR A 162 -0.75 6.46 -19.53
N VAL A 163 -1.16 7.53 -18.85
CA VAL A 163 -1.29 7.56 -17.38
C VAL A 163 -2.58 6.89 -16.91
N GLN A 164 -3.69 7.10 -17.62
CA GLN A 164 -5.01 6.59 -17.22
C GLN A 164 -5.07 5.06 -17.05
N PRO A 165 -4.48 4.22 -17.94
CA PRO A 165 -4.47 2.78 -17.75
C PRO A 165 -3.79 2.34 -16.45
N ASP A 166 -2.64 2.95 -16.11
CA ASP A 166 -1.94 2.67 -14.87
C ASP A 166 -2.75 3.10 -13.64
N MET A 167 -3.50 4.20 -13.75
CA MET A 167 -4.39 4.69 -12.68
C MET A 167 -5.61 3.81 -12.42
N TRP A 168 -5.94 2.86 -13.28
CA TRP A 168 -7.05 1.91 -13.09
C TRP A 168 -6.60 0.49 -12.78
N MET A 169 -5.29 0.25 -12.81
CA MET A 169 -4.71 -1.06 -12.57
C MET A 169 -4.83 -1.41 -11.09
N LEU A 170 -5.42 -2.58 -10.79
CA LEU A 170 -5.71 -3.06 -9.42
C LEU A 170 -4.49 -3.00 -8.48
N GLU A 171 -3.33 -3.44 -8.96
CA GLU A 171 -2.10 -3.50 -8.17
C GLU A 171 -1.42 -2.13 -7.99
N ASN A 172 -1.97 -1.09 -8.61
CA ASN A 172 -1.39 0.25 -8.68
C ASN A 172 -2.37 1.28 -8.11
N GLN A 173 -2.96 0.99 -6.95
CA GLN A 173 -4.02 1.80 -6.33
C GLN A 173 -3.69 2.23 -4.90
N LEU A 174 -4.46 3.21 -4.46
CA LEU A 174 -4.61 3.59 -3.06
C LEU A 174 -6.03 3.23 -2.59
N PRO A 175 -6.22 2.89 -1.31
CA PRO A 175 -7.56 2.71 -0.75
C PRO A 175 -8.36 4.01 -0.87
N PHE A 176 -9.56 3.97 -1.46
CA PHE A 176 -10.33 5.18 -1.79
C PHE A 176 -10.58 6.12 -0.61
N PHE A 177 -10.78 5.58 0.60
CA PHE A 177 -11.05 6.38 1.80
C PHE A 177 -9.97 7.42 2.11
N ILE A 178 -8.72 7.20 1.68
CA ILE A 178 -7.65 8.18 1.91
C ILE A 178 -7.80 9.39 1.01
N LEU A 179 -8.38 9.21 -0.17
CA LEU A 179 -8.66 10.33 -1.07
C LEU A 179 -9.76 11.21 -0.46
N GLU A 180 -10.82 10.58 0.05
CA GLU A 180 -11.93 11.26 0.74
C GLU A 180 -11.48 11.99 2.02
N ASP A 181 -10.55 11.42 2.80
CA ASP A 181 -10.04 12.10 4.00
C ASP A 181 -9.18 13.33 3.66
N LEU A 182 -8.59 13.37 2.46
CA LEU A 182 -7.70 14.44 2.02
C LEU A 182 -8.41 15.57 1.25
N TYR A 183 -9.54 15.30 0.60
CA TYR A 183 -10.27 16.28 -0.23
C TYR A 183 -11.78 15.99 -0.27
#